data_AF-A0A6N8H7H9-F1
#
_entry.id   AF-A0A6N8H7H9-F1
#
_cell.length_a   1.000
_cell.length_b   1.000
_cell.length_c   1.000
_cell.angle_alpha   90.00
_cell.angle_beta   90.00
_cell.angle_gamma   90.00
#
_symmetry.space_group_name_H-M   'P 1'
#
loop_
_entity.id
_entity.type
_entity.pdbx_description
1 polymer ?
#
loop_
_entity_poly.entity_id
_entity_poly.type
_entity_poly.pdbx_seq_one_letter_code
_entity_poly.pdbx_strand_id
1 'polypeptide(L)' 'MALIPCLATSPDGVRLGRGGGYYDRFLAHYKGRRLLVCPTAALLGDLPCEGWDVRFSPHEILTEKGILL' A
#
# COMPACT_ATOMS: atom_id res chain seq x y z
N MET A 1 10.70 10.91 -2.34
CA MET A 1 10.24 9.52 -2.09
C MET A 1 9.20 9.60 -0.99
N ALA A 2 8.08 8.87 -1.10
CA ALA A 2 7.02 8.85 -0.10
C ALA A 2 6.93 7.47 0.58
N LEU A 3 6.87 7.45 1.90
CA LEU A 3 6.59 6.24 2.66
C LEU A 3 5.11 6.26 3.05
N ILE A 4 4.38 5.24 2.61
CA ILE A 4 2.94 5.15 2.77
C ILE A 4 2.66 4.08 3.82
N PRO A 5 2.12 4.43 4.99
CA PRO A 5 1.75 3.46 5.99
C PRO A 5 0.40 2.80 5.65
N CYS A 6 0.20 1.59 6.14
CA CYS A 6 -1.08 0.90 6.08
C CYS A 6 -1.36 0.07 7.33
N LEU A 7 -2.63 -0.28 7.53
CA LEU A 7 -3.05 -1.25 8.53
C LEU A 7 -2.83 -2.69 8.04
N ALA A 8 -3.01 -2.90 6.74
CA ALA A 8 -2.76 -4.16 6.04
C ALA A 8 -2.53 -3.89 4.55
N THR A 9 -1.89 -4.83 3.87
CA THR A 9 -1.81 -4.86 2.40
C THR A 9 -2.00 -6.27 1.89
N SER A 10 -2.45 -6.41 0.65
CA SER A 10 -2.46 -7.69 -0.06
C SER A 10 -1.24 -7.83 -0.98
N PRO A 11 -0.90 -9.06 -1.42
CA PRO A 11 0.17 -9.29 -2.40
C PRO A 11 -0.03 -8.59 -3.74
N ASP A 12 -1.28 -8.34 -4.15
CA ASP A 12 -1.63 -7.56 -5.35
C ASP A 12 -1.66 -6.04 -5.09
N GLY A 13 -1.25 -5.62 -3.89
CA GLY A 13 -0.96 -4.23 -3.55
C GLY A 13 -2.17 -3.38 -3.21
N VAL A 14 -3.31 -3.99 -2.86
CA VAL A 14 -4.42 -3.30 -2.22
C VAL A 14 -4.00 -2.93 -0.81
N ARG A 15 -4.31 -1.70 -0.40
CA ARG A 15 -3.93 -1.16 0.90
C ARG A 15 -5.16 -0.91 1.76
N LEU A 16 -5.15 -1.36 3.01
CA LEU A 16 -6.09 -0.90 4.04
C LEU A 16 -5.54 0.32 4.80
N GLY A 17 -6.19 1.47 4.64
CA GLY A 17 -5.87 2.71 5.38
C GLY A 17 -6.70 2.90 6.65
N ARG A 18 -6.66 4.09 7.26
CA ARG A 18 -7.47 4.45 8.44
C ARG A 18 -8.86 5.02 8.15
N GLY A 19 -9.31 5.01 6.88
CA GLY A 19 -10.67 5.42 6.50
C GLY A 19 -10.90 6.91 6.14
N GLY A 20 -9.87 7.77 6.14
CA GLY A 20 -10.01 9.20 5.82
C GLY A 20 -9.81 9.59 4.34
N GLY A 21 -9.49 8.63 3.47
CA GLY A 21 -9.24 8.86 2.03
C GLY A 21 -8.03 9.75 1.69
N TYR A 22 -7.18 10.08 2.68
CA TYR A 22 -6.04 10.98 2.48
C TYR A 22 -5.06 10.45 1.44
N TYR A 23 -4.65 9.19 1.60
CA TYR A 23 -3.67 8.60 0.68
C TYR A 23 -4.25 8.29 -0.70
N ASP A 24 -5.56 8.10 -0.83
CA ASP A 24 -6.18 7.90 -2.14
C ASP A 24 -6.09 9.20 -2.95
N ARG A 25 -6.44 10.34 -2.34
CA ARG A 25 -6.29 11.68 -2.94
C ARG A 25 -4.82 12.03 -3.22
N PHE A 26 -3.92 11.75 -2.28
CA PHE A 26 -2.49 12.01 -2.46
C PHE A 26 -1.89 11.17 -3.59
N LEU A 27 -2.15 9.85 -3.61
CA LEU A 27 -1.57 8.92 -4.58
C LEU A 27 -2.15 9.10 -5.99
N ALA A 28 -3.38 9.61 -6.12
CA ALA A 28 -3.96 9.92 -7.43
C ALA A 28 -3.09 10.90 -8.25
N HIS A 29 -2.38 11.81 -7.57
CA HIS A 29 -1.59 12.85 -8.23
C HIS A 29 -0.08 12.69 -8.04
N TYR A 30 0.38 11.97 -7.01
CA TYR A 30 1.81 11.81 -6.73
C TYR A 30 2.50 10.94 -7.81
N LYS A 31 3.58 11.46 -8.41
CA LYS A 31 4.36 10.79 -9.47
C LYS A 31 5.77 10.36 -9.06
N GLY A 32 6.18 10.65 -7.82
CA GLY A 32 7.50 10.29 -7.33
C GLY A 32 7.60 8.82 -6.91
N ARG A 33 8.82 8.39 -6.56
CA ARG A 33 9.03 7.06 -5.93
C ARG A 33 8.24 6.95 -4.63
N ARG A 34 7.67 5.77 -4.38
CA ARG A 34 6.90 5.44 -3.18
C ARG A 34 7.21 4.03 -2.70
N LEU A 35 7.04 3.81 -1.40
CA LEU A 35 7.03 2.48 -0.80
C LEU A 35 5.84 2.38 0.16
N LEU A 36 5.11 1.27 0.08
CA LEU A 36 4.09 0.87 1.03
C LEU A 36 4.79 0.13 2.17
N VAL A 37 4.72 0.68 3.38
CA VAL A 37 5.35 0.08 4.56
C VAL A 37 4.29 -0.73 5.30
N CYS A 38 4.50 -2.05 5.36
CA CYS A 38 3.57 -2.99 5.99
C CYS A 38 4.34 -4.04 6.78
N PRO A 39 4.00 -4.32 8.04
CA PRO A 39 4.51 -5.50 8.74
C PRO A 39 4.14 -6.79 7.99
N THR A 40 5.02 -7.80 7.99
CA THR A 40 4.73 -9.08 7.32
C THR A 40 3.46 -9.73 7.86
N ALA A 41 3.18 -9.59 9.17
CA ALA A 41 1.97 -10.12 9.81
C ALA A 41 0.66 -9.47 9.31
N ALA A 42 0.74 -8.33 8.62
CA ALA A 42 -0.39 -7.61 8.05
C ALA A 42 -0.45 -7.73 6.52
N LEU A 43 0.32 -8.65 5.94
CA LEU A 43 0.10 -9.14 4.57
C LEU A 43 -1.06 -10.13 4.59
N LEU A 44 -2.22 -9.72 4.08
CA LEU A 44 -3.44 -10.54 4.05
C LEU A 44 -3.74 -11.00 2.62
N GLY A 45 -4.47 -12.10 2.46
CA GLY A 45 -4.81 -12.63 1.14
C GLY A 45 -5.68 -11.68 0.33
N ASP A 46 -6.86 -11.35 0.87
CA ASP A 46 -7.83 -10.45 0.22
C ASP A 46 -8.12 -9.24 1.10
N LEU A 47 -8.21 -8.07 0.46
CA LEU A 47 -8.65 -6.82 1.06
C LEU A 47 -9.75 -6.17 0.20
N PRO A 48 -10.74 -5.50 0.81
CA PRO A 48 -11.70 -4.71 0.06
C PRO A 48 -10.97 -3.58 -0.69
N CYS A 49 -11.38 -3.35 -1.92
CA CYS A 49 -10.80 -2.36 -2.82
C CYS A 49 -11.91 -1.69 -3.62
N GLU A 50 -11.80 -0.38 -3.78
CA GLU A 50 -12.70 0.44 -4.59
C GLU A 50 -11.97 0.97 -5.83
N GLY A 51 -12.71 1.47 -6.82
CA GLY A 51 -12.14 1.91 -8.11
C GLY A 51 -11.17 3.09 -8.02
N TRP A 52 -11.16 3.83 -6.91
CA TRP A 52 -10.24 4.95 -6.66
C TRP A 52 -8.99 4.55 -5.88
N ASP A 53 -8.90 3.30 -5.39
CA ASP A 53 -7.75 2.85 -4.62
C ASP A 53 -6.54 2.65 -5.52
N VAL A 54 -5.46 3.36 -5.22
CA VAL A 54 -4.22 3.23 -5.99
C VAL A 54 -3.42 2.04 -5.47
N ARG A 55 -3.32 1.00 -6.31
CA ARG A 55 -2.52 -0.20 -6.02
C ARG A 55 -1.02 0.07 -6.04
N PHE A 56 -0.30 -0.71 -5.25
CA PHE A 56 1.16 -0.79 -5.26
C PHE A 56 1.59 -2.03 -6.04
N SER A 57 2.69 -1.95 -6.77
CA SER A 57 3.34 -3.16 -7.27
C SER A 57 4.00 -3.93 -6.12
N PRO A 58 4.23 -5.25 -6.24
CA PRO A 58 4.92 -6.03 -5.21
C PRO A 58 6.28 -5.41 -4.81
N HIS A 59 7.04 -4.92 -5.80
CA HIS A 59 8.33 -4.26 -5.58
C HIS A 59 8.26 -2.90 -4.87
N GLU A 60 7.05 -2.37 -4.65
CA GLU A 60 6.83 -1.17 -3.83
C GLU A 60 6.42 -1.51 -2.40
N ILE A 61 6.25 -2.77 -2.03
CA ILE A 61 5.83 -3.19 -0.69
C ILE A 61 7.05 -3.59 0.14
N LEU A 62 7.28 -2.85 1.22
CA LEU A 62 8.38 -3.05 2.16
C LEU A 62 7.86 -3.63 3.49
N THR A 63 8.45 -4.75 3.88
CA THR A 63 8.26 -5.39 5.19
C THR A 63 9.57 -5.42 5.97
N GLU A 64 9.53 -5.87 7.22
CA GLU A 64 10.73 -6.16 8.01
C GLU A 64 11.57 -7.31 7.42
N LYS A 65 11.04 -8.10 6.50
CA LYS A 65 11.76 -9.16 5.76
C LYS A 65 12.36 -8.67 4.44
N GLY A 66 12.12 -7.41 4.07
CA GLY A 66 12.55 -6.82 2.81
C GLY A 66 11.39 -6.47 1.89
N ILE A 67 11.73 -6.20 0.62
CA ILE A 67 10.77 -5.86 -0.44
C ILE A 67 10.19 -7.14 -1.03
N LEU A 68 8.89 -7.17 -1.32
CA LEU A 68 8.27 -8.29 -2.02
C LEU A 68 8.80 -8.39 -3.47
N LEU A 69 9.20 -9.61 -3.86
CA LEU A 69 9.66 -9.97 -5.19
C LEU A 69 8.53 -10.57 -6.01
#